data_AF-A0A6N6KPN3-F1
#
_entry.id   AF-A0A6N6KPN3-F1
#
_cell.length_a   1.000
_cell.length_b   1.000
_cell.length_c   1.000
_cell.angle_alpha   90.00
_cell.angle_beta   90.00
_cell.angle_gamma   90.00
#
_symmetry.space_group_name_H-M   'P 1'
#
loop_
_entity.id
_entity.type
_entity.pdbx_description
1 polymer ?
#
loop_
_entity_poly.entity_id
_entity_poly.type
_entity_poly.pdbx_seq_one_letter_code
_entity_poly.pdbx_strand_id
1 'polypeptide(L)'
;MAQEEYPVTDIELTGNTTVITGNLEAGKTMPLRWAESSQVACFPGTRFIEFQGNHVLYRMVMPPYSELKVTVTPKDKKNRTNIYALRLGVNNYDLPPNIVRAISCEAGYPIYAGNPNLRAPAKPQSVEYISVNKPYNIVIGVAGAKDVLSGEYELKIELKSR
;
A
#
# COMPACT_ATOMS: atom_id res chain seq x y z
N MET A 1 -9.32 -23.20 -11.16
CA MET A 1 -8.75 -22.28 -10.16
C MET A 1 -9.15 -20.89 -10.58
N ALA A 2 -9.90 -20.15 -9.75
CA ALA A 2 -10.28 -18.79 -10.10
C ALA A 2 -9.02 -17.92 -10.09
N GLN A 3 -8.76 -17.20 -11.19
CA GLN A 3 -7.74 -16.18 -11.23
C GLN A 3 -8.16 -15.08 -10.24
N GLU A 4 -7.33 -14.77 -9.24
CA GLU A 4 -7.57 -13.61 -8.39
C GLU A 4 -7.68 -12.35 -9.28
N GLU A 5 -8.76 -11.57 -9.09
CA GLU A 5 -9.08 -10.41 -9.94
C GLU A 5 -7.97 -9.34 -9.90
N TYR A 6 -7.30 -9.24 -8.75
CA TYR A 6 -6.15 -8.38 -8.46
C TYR A 6 -4.98 -9.25 -7.97
N PRO A 7 -3.88 -9.37 -8.73
CA PRO A 7 -2.77 -10.22 -8.33
C PRO A 7 -2.10 -9.66 -7.07
N VAL A 8 -1.82 -10.54 -6.11
CA VAL A 8 -1.05 -10.24 -4.90
C VAL A 8 0.29 -10.97 -4.94
N THR A 9 1.36 -10.27 -4.59
CA THR A 9 2.69 -10.87 -4.41
C THR A 9 2.96 -11.12 -2.93
N ASP A 10 3.13 -12.38 -2.54
CA ASP A 10 3.59 -12.72 -1.19
C ASP A 10 5.08 -12.36 -1.04
N ILE A 11 5.41 -11.65 0.04
CA ILE A 11 6.76 -11.23 0.38
C ILE A 11 7.29 -12.12 1.49
N GLU A 12 8.37 -12.83 1.17
CA GLU A 12 9.19 -13.50 2.17
C GLU A 12 10.28 -12.56 2.68
N LEU A 13 10.32 -12.37 4.00
CA LEU A 13 11.33 -11.54 4.63
C LEU A 13 12.65 -12.30 4.71
N THR A 14 13.64 -11.86 3.94
CA THR A 14 14.99 -12.45 3.91
C THR A 14 15.96 -11.80 4.91
N GLY A 15 15.47 -10.88 5.74
CA GLY A 15 16.24 -10.18 6.77
C GLY A 15 15.50 -8.95 7.31
N ASN A 16 16.24 -8.02 7.92
CA ASN A 16 15.67 -6.79 8.48
C ASN A 16 15.27 -5.78 7.40
N THR A 17 15.76 -5.94 6.17
CA THR A 17 15.43 -5.06 5.04
C THR A 17 15.27 -5.87 3.78
N THR A 18 14.16 -5.66 3.09
CA THR A 18 13.84 -6.24 1.79
C THR A 18 13.55 -5.10 0.82
N VAL A 19 14.12 -5.17 -0.37
CA VAL A 19 13.93 -4.17 -1.43
C VAL A 19 13.38 -4.88 -2.66
N ILE A 20 12.26 -4.40 -3.17
CA ILE A 20 11.57 -4.95 -4.34
C ILE A 20 11.48 -3.85 -5.40
N THR A 21 11.86 -4.17 -6.63
CA THR A 21 11.54 -3.32 -7.79
C THR A 21 10.20 -3.76 -8.35
N GLY A 22 9.27 -2.81 -8.52
CA GLY A 22 7.95 -3.06 -9.09
C GLY A 22 7.60 -2.05 -10.18
N ASN A 23 6.53 -2.34 -10.91
CA ASN A 23 5.97 -1.43 -11.91
C ASN A 23 4.44 -1.43 -11.79
N LEU A 24 3.82 -0.25 -11.81
CA LEU A 24 2.36 -0.09 -11.73
C LEU A 24 1.62 -0.77 -12.89
N GLU A 25 2.29 -1.03 -14.01
CA GLU A 25 1.71 -1.76 -15.15
C GLU A 25 1.36 -3.22 -14.82
N ALA A 26 2.02 -3.81 -13.82
CA ALA A 26 1.67 -5.16 -13.32
C ALA A 26 0.36 -5.19 -12.53
N GLY A 27 -0.18 -4.02 -12.19
CA GLY A 27 -1.39 -3.84 -11.40
C GLY A 27 -2.62 -3.51 -12.24
N LYS A 28 -3.70 -3.13 -11.56
CA LYS A 28 -4.95 -2.66 -12.18
C LYS A 28 -5.59 -1.56 -11.35
N THR A 29 -6.36 -0.70 -12.00
CA THR A 29 -7.28 0.22 -11.30
C THR A 29 -8.34 -0.58 -10.53
N MET A 30 -8.83 -0.03 -9.41
CA MET A 30 -9.92 -0.64 -8.64
C MET A 30 -10.87 0.44 -8.08
N PRO A 31 -12.13 0.09 -7.78
CA PRO A 31 -13.03 0.96 -7.01
C PRO A 31 -12.41 1.30 -5.65
N LEU A 32 -12.60 2.53 -5.16
CA LEU A 32 -11.94 3.02 -3.93
C LEU A 32 -12.87 3.22 -2.73
N ARG A 33 -14.17 2.99 -2.88
CA ARG A 33 -15.15 3.18 -1.79
C ARG A 33 -14.86 2.31 -0.56
N TRP A 34 -14.18 1.17 -0.74
CA TRP A 34 -13.71 0.34 0.37
C TRP A 34 -12.78 1.11 1.31
N ALA A 35 -11.95 2.02 0.79
CA ALA A 35 -10.90 2.69 1.55
C ALA A 35 -11.44 3.73 2.53
N GLU A 36 -12.54 4.41 2.19
CA GLU A 36 -13.16 5.42 3.07
C GLU A 36 -14.23 4.84 4.01
N SER A 37 -14.62 3.57 3.81
CA SER A 37 -15.55 2.87 4.70
C SER A 37 -15.05 2.94 6.13
N SER A 38 -15.92 3.28 7.09
CA SER A 38 -15.53 3.35 8.51
C SER A 38 -15.03 2.02 9.09
N GLN A 39 -15.30 0.89 8.41
CA GLN A 39 -14.76 -0.43 8.78
C GLN A 39 -13.30 -0.65 8.37
N VAL A 40 -12.76 0.20 7.49
CA VAL A 40 -11.38 0.11 6.96
C VAL A 40 -10.61 1.39 7.25
N ALA A 41 -11.22 2.56 7.02
CA ALA A 41 -10.74 3.90 7.37
C ALA A 41 -9.30 4.17 6.93
N CYS A 42 -9.02 3.94 5.65
CA CYS A 42 -7.66 3.96 5.08
C CYS A 42 -7.24 5.33 4.58
N PHE A 43 -8.07 5.92 3.72
CA PHE A 43 -7.92 7.31 3.29
C PHE A 43 -9.30 7.87 2.91
N PRO A 44 -9.54 9.17 3.11
CA PRO A 44 -10.85 9.75 2.86
C PRO A 44 -11.13 9.88 1.35
N GLY A 45 -12.41 9.87 0.97
CA GLY A 45 -12.84 10.03 -0.43
C GLY A 45 -12.32 11.28 -1.13
N THR A 46 -12.05 12.35 -0.37
CA THR A 46 -11.42 13.58 -0.88
C THR A 46 -9.99 13.39 -1.39
N ARG A 47 -9.38 12.21 -1.15
CA ARG A 47 -8.02 11.85 -1.57
C ARG A 47 -7.97 10.73 -2.59
N PHE A 48 -9.10 10.28 -3.12
CA PHE A 48 -9.13 9.21 -4.13
C PHE A 48 -8.26 9.50 -5.36
N ILE A 49 -8.10 10.76 -5.74
CA ILE A 49 -7.23 11.14 -6.86
C ILE A 49 -5.77 10.70 -6.67
N GLU A 50 -5.31 10.48 -5.44
CA GLU A 50 -3.97 9.96 -5.14
C GLU A 50 -3.87 8.43 -5.36
N PHE A 51 -4.99 7.73 -5.55
CA PHE A 51 -5.06 6.28 -5.63
C PHE A 51 -5.92 5.79 -6.81
N GLN A 52 -6.18 6.64 -7.81
CA GLN A 52 -7.05 6.30 -8.95
C GLN A 52 -6.34 5.59 -10.10
N GLY A 53 -5.01 5.48 -10.06
CA GLY A 53 -4.21 4.75 -11.03
C GLY A 53 -4.20 3.24 -10.79
N ASN A 54 -3.21 2.55 -11.34
CA ASN A 54 -3.06 1.12 -11.11
C ASN A 54 -2.59 0.83 -9.68
N HIS A 55 -3.04 -0.29 -9.12
CA HIS A 55 -2.64 -0.81 -7.81
C HIS A 55 -1.91 -2.12 -7.99
N VAL A 56 -0.74 -2.24 -7.35
CA VAL A 56 -0.02 -3.51 -7.19
C VAL A 56 -0.10 -3.89 -5.72
N LEU A 57 -0.55 -5.11 -5.45
CA LEU A 57 -0.75 -5.61 -4.10
C LEU A 57 0.39 -6.53 -3.69
N TYR A 58 0.82 -6.36 -2.45
CA TYR A 58 1.75 -7.24 -1.78
C TYR A 58 1.17 -7.70 -0.46
N ARG A 59 1.63 -8.85 0.03
CA ARG A 59 1.21 -9.39 1.31
C ARG A 59 2.41 -9.92 2.09
N MET A 60 2.41 -9.72 3.41
CA MET A 60 3.43 -10.27 4.29
C MET A 60 2.87 -10.52 5.69
N VAL A 61 3.49 -11.43 6.44
CA VAL A 61 3.22 -11.59 7.87
C VAL A 61 4.20 -10.73 8.66
N MET A 62 3.67 -9.77 9.42
CA MET A 62 4.43 -9.03 10.42
C MET A 62 4.47 -9.85 11.72
N PRO A 63 5.65 -10.23 12.24
CA PRO A 63 5.76 -10.99 13.49
C PRO A 63 5.39 -10.14 14.73
N PRO A 64 5.08 -10.76 15.88
CA PRO A 64 4.98 -10.03 17.15
C PRO A 64 6.32 -9.37 17.51
N TYR A 65 6.30 -8.41 18.44
CA TYR A 65 7.48 -7.67 18.91
C TYR A 65 8.31 -7.09 17.77
N SER A 66 7.66 -6.39 16.84
CA SER A 66 8.36 -5.83 15.68
C SER A 66 7.87 -4.44 15.31
N GLU A 67 8.74 -3.71 14.62
CA GLU A 67 8.44 -2.43 13.98
C GLU A 67 8.63 -2.59 12.48
N LEU A 68 7.61 -2.23 11.71
CA LEU A 68 7.56 -2.30 10.27
C LEU A 68 7.50 -0.88 9.70
N LYS A 69 8.39 -0.57 8.77
CA LYS A 69 8.32 0.62 7.93
C LYS A 69 8.35 0.20 6.48
N VAL A 70 7.37 0.65 5.71
CA VAL A 70 7.30 0.39 4.27
C VAL A 70 7.39 1.72 3.54
N THR A 71 8.30 1.83 2.57
CA THR A 71 8.52 3.05 1.78
C THR A 71 8.46 2.71 0.30
N VAL A 72 7.64 3.43 -0.44
CA VAL A 72 7.67 3.41 -1.91
C VAL A 72 8.41 4.63 -2.44
N THR A 73 9.32 4.42 -3.38
CA THR A 73 10.05 5.47 -4.08
C THR A 73 9.85 5.32 -5.59
N PRO A 74 9.17 6.26 -6.27
CA PRO A 74 9.07 6.22 -7.73
C PRO A 74 10.44 6.48 -8.37
N LYS A 75 10.78 5.73 -9.42
CA LYS A 75 12.04 5.92 -10.16
C LYS A 75 11.98 7.14 -11.08
N ASP A 76 10.81 7.44 -11.67
CA ASP A 76 10.53 8.72 -12.34
C ASP A 76 9.65 9.61 -11.44
N LYS A 77 10.13 10.82 -11.14
CA LYS A 77 9.40 11.80 -10.33
C LYS A 77 8.12 12.33 -10.98
N LYS A 78 7.84 12.02 -12.24
CA LYS A 78 6.55 12.30 -12.89
C LYS A 78 5.48 11.27 -12.51
N ASN A 79 5.88 10.06 -12.13
CA ASN A 79 4.98 8.98 -11.75
C ASN A 79 4.63 9.15 -10.27
N ARG A 80 3.48 9.77 -10.02
CA ARG A 80 2.99 10.01 -8.67
C ARG A 80 2.49 8.70 -8.06
N THR A 81 3.40 7.99 -7.41
CA THR A 81 3.16 6.72 -6.73
C THR A 81 2.97 6.94 -5.23
N ASN A 82 1.90 6.38 -4.70
CA ASN A 82 1.48 6.44 -3.31
C ASN A 82 1.38 5.03 -2.72
N ILE A 83 1.22 4.93 -1.41
CA ILE A 83 1.18 3.65 -0.70
C ILE A 83 0.06 3.64 0.34
N TYR A 84 -0.50 2.46 0.57
CA TYR A 84 -1.27 2.16 1.77
C TYR A 84 -0.89 0.78 2.30
N ALA A 85 -1.15 0.53 3.57
CA ALA A 85 -1.01 -0.79 4.17
C ALA A 85 -2.16 -1.06 5.13
N LEU A 86 -2.77 -2.24 4.98
CA LEU A 86 -3.86 -2.74 5.80
C LEU A 86 -3.32 -3.74 6.81
N ARG A 87 -3.67 -3.57 8.07
CA ARG A 87 -3.41 -4.55 9.13
C ARG A 87 -4.64 -5.43 9.30
N LEU A 88 -4.46 -6.73 9.08
CA LEU A 88 -5.49 -7.76 9.22
C LEU A 88 -5.09 -8.78 10.28
N GLY A 89 -6.06 -9.55 10.75
CA GLY A 89 -5.75 -10.75 11.54
C GLY A 89 -4.86 -11.69 10.74
N VAL A 90 -3.96 -12.41 11.41
CA VAL A 90 -2.93 -13.25 10.73
C VAL A 90 -3.50 -14.26 9.73
N ASN A 91 -4.74 -14.73 9.91
CA ASN A 91 -5.43 -15.67 9.03
C ASN A 91 -6.50 -15.00 8.12
N ASN A 92 -6.60 -13.68 8.12
CA ASN A 92 -7.49 -12.95 7.21
C ASN A 92 -6.69 -12.57 5.96
N TYR A 93 -7.15 -13.02 4.80
CA TYR A 93 -6.52 -12.81 3.49
C TYR A 93 -7.36 -11.95 2.55
N ASP A 94 -8.33 -11.20 3.07
CA ASP A 94 -9.16 -10.29 2.29
C ASP A 94 -8.28 -9.26 1.58
N LEU A 95 -8.62 -8.96 0.32
CA LEU A 95 -7.89 -8.00 -0.51
C LEU A 95 -8.83 -6.89 -0.98
N PRO A 96 -8.34 -5.64 -1.09
CA PRO A 96 -9.01 -4.61 -1.86
C PRO A 96 -9.31 -5.05 -3.31
N PRO A 97 -10.45 -4.63 -3.89
CA PRO A 97 -11.49 -3.79 -3.30
C PRO A 97 -12.48 -4.55 -2.41
N ASN A 98 -12.39 -5.88 -2.33
CA ASN A 98 -13.35 -6.76 -1.67
C ASN A 98 -13.08 -6.97 -0.17
N ILE A 99 -12.46 -5.98 0.48
CA ILE A 99 -12.19 -5.99 1.92
C ILE A 99 -13.38 -5.43 2.70
N VAL A 100 -13.87 -6.18 3.68
CA VAL A 100 -15.00 -5.76 4.52
C VAL A 100 -14.55 -4.98 5.75
N ARG A 101 -13.38 -5.34 6.33
CA ARG A 101 -12.87 -4.75 7.56
C ARG A 101 -11.35 -4.86 7.64
N ALA A 102 -10.72 -3.83 8.20
CA ALA A 102 -9.33 -3.89 8.66
C ALA A 102 -9.25 -3.63 10.17
N ILE A 103 -8.17 -4.09 10.82
CA ILE A 103 -7.87 -3.70 12.21
C ILE A 103 -7.41 -2.24 12.22
N SER A 104 -6.57 -1.87 11.25
CA SER A 104 -6.14 -0.50 10.97
C SER A 104 -5.68 -0.39 9.51
N CYS A 105 -5.65 0.83 8.98
CA CYS A 105 -4.93 1.16 7.76
C CYS A 105 -4.03 2.36 8.00
N GLU A 106 -2.88 2.37 7.33
CA GLU A 106 -2.01 3.53 7.17
C GLU A 106 -1.86 3.85 5.68
N ALA A 107 -1.75 5.13 5.34
CA ALA A 107 -1.56 5.57 3.95
C ALA A 107 -0.55 6.70 3.84
N GLY A 108 0.35 6.58 2.85
CA GLY A 108 1.36 7.57 2.49
C GLY A 108 1.02 8.20 1.14
N TYR A 109 0.70 9.49 1.16
CA TYR A 109 0.44 10.32 -0.02
C TYR A 109 0.70 11.79 0.30
N PRO A 110 0.93 12.67 -0.69
CA PRO A 110 1.16 14.08 -0.40
C PRO A 110 -0.07 14.77 0.20
N ILE A 111 0.16 15.52 1.27
CA ILE A 111 -0.87 16.28 1.98
C ILE A 111 -0.98 17.69 1.39
N TYR A 112 -2.20 18.12 1.06
CA TYR A 112 -2.48 19.45 0.50
C TYR A 112 -3.89 19.92 0.86
N ALA A 113 -4.10 21.24 0.92
CA ALA A 113 -5.44 21.83 1.01
C ALA A 113 -5.98 22.13 -0.41
N GLY A 114 -7.26 21.88 -0.65
CA GLY A 114 -7.89 22.12 -1.95
C GLY A 114 -7.46 21.11 -3.03
N ASN A 115 -7.16 21.59 -4.23
CA ASN A 115 -6.84 20.74 -5.38
C ASN A 115 -5.35 20.33 -5.39
N PRO A 116 -5.03 19.07 -5.75
CA PRO A 116 -3.64 18.64 -5.87
C PRO A 116 -2.93 19.33 -7.03
N ASN A 117 -1.66 19.64 -6.85
CA ASN A 117 -0.75 19.89 -7.96
C ASN A 117 -0.17 18.55 -8.45
N LEU A 118 -0.85 17.90 -9.40
CA LEU A 118 -0.40 16.62 -9.98
C LEU A 118 0.90 16.74 -10.79
N ARG A 119 1.38 17.95 -11.09
CA ARG A 119 2.66 18.19 -11.76
C ARG A 119 3.83 18.33 -10.80
N ALA A 120 3.57 18.39 -9.50
CA ALA A 120 4.62 18.45 -8.51
C ALA A 120 5.45 17.15 -8.55
N PRO A 121 6.79 17.23 -8.45
CA PRO A 121 7.64 16.04 -8.43
C PRO A 121 7.21 15.08 -7.32
N ALA A 122 6.99 13.83 -7.68
CA ALA A 122 6.68 12.76 -6.75
C ALA A 122 7.82 12.56 -5.75
N LYS A 123 7.46 12.26 -4.51
CA LYS A 123 8.37 12.04 -3.39
C LYS A 123 8.11 10.66 -2.79
N PRO A 124 9.12 10.03 -2.15
CA PRO A 124 8.89 8.82 -1.40
C PRO A 124 7.72 8.95 -0.43
N GLN A 125 6.91 7.90 -0.33
CA GLN A 125 5.80 7.81 0.62
C GLN A 125 6.01 6.61 1.52
N SER A 126 5.63 6.71 2.80
CA SER A 126 5.85 5.65 3.77
C SER A 126 4.63 5.41 4.65
N VAL A 127 4.56 4.20 5.20
CA VAL A 127 3.61 3.77 6.25
C VAL A 127 4.38 2.99 7.30
N GLU A 128 3.90 3.04 8.54
CA GLU A 128 4.59 2.43 9.67
C GLU A 128 3.61 1.67 10.57
N TYR A 129 4.08 0.54 11.11
CA TYR A 129 3.31 -0.28 12.02
C TYR A 129 4.20 -0.76 13.17
N ILE A 130 3.59 -0.88 14.35
CA ILE A 130 4.20 -1.54 15.50
C ILE A 130 3.33 -2.73 15.89
N SER A 131 3.96 -3.89 16.09
CA SER A 131 3.33 -5.06 16.71
C SER A 131 3.93 -5.32 18.08
N VAL A 132 3.05 -5.55 19.06
CA VAL A 132 3.46 -5.85 20.43
C VAL A 132 3.46 -7.37 20.65
N ASN A 133 2.29 -8.02 20.62
CA ASN A 133 2.16 -9.40 21.12
C ASN A 133 1.55 -10.39 20.12
N LYS A 134 1.16 -9.95 18.92
CA LYS A 134 0.49 -10.82 17.93
C LYS A 134 1.07 -10.61 16.54
N PRO A 135 1.22 -11.66 15.74
CA PRO A 135 1.48 -11.48 14.33
C PRO A 135 0.25 -10.90 13.63
N TYR A 136 0.47 -10.19 12.52
CA TYR A 136 -0.58 -9.63 11.68
C TYR A 136 -0.29 -9.93 10.22
N ASN A 137 -1.35 -10.14 9.43
CA ASN A 137 -1.23 -10.14 7.99
C ASN A 137 -1.28 -8.68 7.52
N ILE A 138 -0.27 -8.26 6.76
CA ILE A 138 -0.16 -6.91 6.23
C ILE A 138 -0.33 -6.98 4.72
N VAL A 139 -1.37 -6.32 4.21
CA VAL A 139 -1.58 -6.12 2.78
C VAL A 139 -1.10 -4.72 2.42
N ILE A 140 -0.15 -4.62 1.50
CA ILE A 140 0.45 -3.35 1.06
C ILE A 140 -0.05 -3.09 -0.36
N GLY A 141 -0.62 -1.91 -0.60
CA GLY A 141 -0.95 -1.46 -1.94
C GLY A 141 -0.04 -0.33 -2.38
N VAL A 142 0.66 -0.53 -3.49
CA VAL A 142 1.36 0.53 -4.20
C VAL A 142 0.46 1.01 -5.32
N ALA A 143 0.08 2.28 -5.30
CA ALA A 143 -0.94 2.83 -6.19
C ALA A 143 -0.44 4.06 -6.94
N GLY A 144 -0.78 4.17 -8.22
CA GLY A 144 -0.67 5.42 -8.96
C GLY A 144 -1.76 6.41 -8.55
N ALA A 145 -1.44 7.71 -8.62
CA ALA A 145 -2.45 8.76 -8.69
C ALA A 145 -3.26 8.64 -9.99
N LYS A 146 -4.30 9.46 -10.12
CA LYS A 146 -5.13 9.54 -11.33
C LYS A 146 -4.25 9.63 -12.60
N ASP A 147 -4.60 8.80 -13.58
CA ASP A 147 -3.93 8.66 -14.88
C ASP A 147 -2.50 8.07 -14.84
N VAL A 148 -1.99 7.67 -13.66
CA VAL A 148 -0.71 6.96 -13.50
C VAL A 148 -0.96 5.44 -13.52
N LEU A 149 -0.90 4.84 -14.71
CA LEU A 149 -1.17 3.42 -14.94
C LEU A 149 0.11 2.57 -15.08
N SER A 150 1.26 3.20 -15.26
CA SER A 150 2.56 2.55 -15.33
C SER A 150 3.60 3.43 -14.62
N GLY A 151 4.73 2.81 -14.27
CA GLY A 151 5.83 3.51 -13.64
C GLY A 151 6.59 2.61 -12.69
N GLU A 152 7.90 2.56 -12.88
CA GLU A 152 8.79 1.81 -12.00
C GLU A 152 8.93 2.49 -10.64
N TYR A 153 8.99 1.67 -9.61
CA TYR A 153 9.21 2.09 -8.24
C TYR A 153 10.08 1.07 -7.49
N GLU A 154 10.63 1.53 -6.39
CA GLU A 154 11.27 0.70 -5.38
C GLU A 154 10.39 0.65 -4.14
N LEU A 155 10.06 -0.55 -3.68
CA LEU A 155 9.38 -0.81 -2.42
C LEU A 155 10.41 -1.33 -1.42
N LYS A 156 10.74 -0.50 -0.43
CA LYS A 156 11.64 -0.84 0.67
C LYS A 156 10.82 -1.20 1.90
N ILE A 157 11.04 -2.39 2.43
CA ILE A 157 10.43 -2.90 3.65
C ILE A 157 11.52 -3.04 4.70
N GLU A 158 11.34 -2.38 5.82
CA GLU A 158 12.25 -2.42 6.97
C GLU A 158 11.49 -3.04 8.14
N LEU A 159 11.94 -4.20 8.60
CA LEU A 159 11.40 -4.89 9.76
C LEU A 159 12.48 -4.99 10.83
N LYS A 160 12.20 -4.48 12.03
CA LYS A 160 13.11 -4.54 13.18
C LYS A 160 12.45 -5.29 14.31
N SER A 161 13.24 -6.09 15.04
CA SER A 161 12.81 -6.57 16.36
C SER A 161 12.69 -5.38 17.29
N ARG A 162 11.65 -5.41 18.11
CA ARG A 162 11.49 -4.55 19.27
C ARG A 162 12.12 -5.18 20.51
#